data_AF-A0A915UTJ7-F1
#
_entry.id   AF-A0A915UTJ7-F1
#
_cell.length_a   1.000
_cell.length_b   1.000
_cell.length_c   1.000
_cell.angle_alpha   90.00
_cell.angle_beta   90.00
_cell.angle_gamma   90.00
#
_symmetry.space_group_name_H-M   'P 1'
#
loop_
_entity.id
_entity.type
_entity.pdbx_description
1 polymer ?
#
loop_
_entity_poly.entity_id
_entity_poly.type
_entity_poly.pdbx_seq_one_letter_code
_entity_poly.pdbx_strand_id
1 'polypeptide(L)'
;MRAYYRVLGSVVSVAVWGAALAQQPLINYATLFGEFDFDYYRGNQNVGMLRDGVAEGFSFNIPSDFTAELDETDKVSGLASQKISFNRNSSSVAEASLSMRMDFPSDDYPRPGETIRISLWVKAENWVNASLRIRARGLDSSGSVDLLNTTSVPNTWTELVFNYTVPSSNPQGVRLDLFVRSLSGVSSGVIRFDKLEVTGSKRWRPHQPRSLKIAAPYYAWAEENQRDWVYYSREFDLMLAIWDDIKALRTHRPDLLNVYYYNLIYSVRTPNRAWEQRDIFGYYYCDLNHPDWFLLNISGNRQQFGSDRYVMDIGNPQASAWAAQNLGLSMLYADTGVDVIHFDSFIDFFFLNFQFQKYPTRASRIAAMHKHLLNMRNTLSDRDIKFIINTASALYTRDQPHTYFARQGLLDGLLMEEVFTTIYSLPAGFLSFTVWEGQLNTLIENRPRLRVVYTGYAVRNAAEGRRQKIYALASFLLCSDNNNYLYLDKHYYDAPPNRQRSWRPDADFDVPLGEPTGGVQVLYRSSDYQGGLYYRPFQNGFVLVNPTGNVTPSFKDGAVFTYILDADYRELWSGQLFPAGSRIKLYPKEARIFYRESSGLRTPPGSDDGGRKPELSGGGSKILPSGDPIRKR
;
A
#
# COMPACT_ATOMS: atom_id res chain seq x y z
N MET A 1 -24.90 53.84 -30.30
CA MET A 1 -25.21 52.41 -30.51
C MET A 1 -24.26 51.86 -31.56
N ARG A 2 -23.44 50.88 -31.13
CA ARG A 2 -22.91 49.70 -31.86
C ARG A 2 -22.64 49.79 -33.37
N ALA A 3 -21.37 49.67 -33.75
CA ALA A 3 -20.78 48.45 -34.31
C ALA A 3 -19.33 48.73 -34.76
N TYR A 4 -18.35 48.05 -34.16
CA TYR A 4 -16.99 47.97 -34.70
C TYR A 4 -16.56 46.51 -34.72
N TYR A 5 -16.40 46.00 -35.93
CA TYR A 5 -15.64 44.80 -36.24
C TYR A 5 -14.17 45.02 -35.82
N ARG A 6 -13.60 44.09 -35.06
CA ARG A 6 -12.14 43.99 -34.91
C ARG A 6 -11.67 42.60 -35.32
N VAL A 7 -10.88 42.65 -36.38
CA VAL A 7 -9.88 41.69 -36.84
C VAL A 7 -9.08 41.17 -35.64
N LEU A 8 -9.06 39.85 -35.45
CA LEU A 8 -8.15 39.18 -34.53
C LEU A 8 -7.03 38.55 -35.35
N GLY A 9 -5.91 39.27 -35.36
CA GLY A 9 -4.64 38.81 -35.90
C GLY A 9 -4.04 37.72 -35.02
N SER A 10 -3.38 36.79 -35.70
CA SER A 10 -2.60 35.69 -35.17
C SER A 10 -1.44 36.21 -34.31
N VAL A 11 -1.39 35.81 -33.04
CA VAL A 11 -0.14 35.81 -32.26
C VAL A 11 0.16 34.36 -31.94
N VAL A 12 1.08 33.81 -32.72
CA VAL A 12 1.81 32.58 -32.39
C VAL A 12 2.71 32.92 -31.21
N SER A 13 2.21 32.72 -29.99
CA SER A 13 3.05 32.73 -28.81
C SER A 13 3.77 31.40 -28.74
N VAL A 14 5.01 31.38 -29.24
CA VAL A 14 6.01 30.36 -28.94
C VAL A 14 6.26 30.39 -27.43
N ALA A 15 5.47 29.63 -26.68
CA ALA A 15 5.80 29.29 -25.30
C ALA A 15 6.97 28.31 -25.36
N VAL A 16 8.18 28.84 -25.22
CA VAL A 16 9.37 28.07 -24.88
C VAL A 16 9.08 27.39 -23.55
N TRP A 17 8.72 26.11 -23.60
CA TRP A 17 8.72 25.21 -22.45
C TRP A 17 10.18 24.98 -22.05
N GLY A 18 10.78 25.99 -21.43
CA GLY A 18 11.88 25.78 -20.52
C GLY A 18 11.31 25.07 -19.31
N ALA A 19 11.24 23.74 -19.34
CA ALA A 19 11.12 22.95 -18.13
C ALA A 19 12.31 23.36 -17.25
N ALA A 20 12.07 24.26 -16.32
CA ALA A 20 12.94 24.41 -15.17
C ALA A 20 13.05 23.01 -14.59
N LEU A 21 14.23 22.40 -14.71
CA LEU A 21 14.61 21.24 -13.94
C LEU A 21 14.58 21.70 -12.48
N ALA A 22 13.39 21.76 -11.89
CA ALA A 22 13.24 21.92 -10.46
C ALA A 22 14.05 20.79 -9.86
N GLN A 23 15.11 21.14 -9.13
CA GLN A 23 15.91 20.16 -8.45
C GLN A 23 14.96 19.30 -7.61
N GLN A 24 15.01 17.99 -7.83
CA GLN A 24 14.20 17.05 -7.06
C GLN A 24 14.40 17.32 -5.55
N PRO A 25 13.33 17.29 -4.74
CA PRO A 25 13.44 17.65 -3.33
C PRO A 25 14.37 16.69 -2.57
N LEU A 26 14.97 17.17 -1.48
CA LEU A 26 15.71 16.30 -0.57
C LEU A 26 14.72 15.35 0.14
N ILE A 27 15.19 14.15 0.47
CA ILE A 27 14.38 13.22 1.25
C ILE A 27 14.39 13.68 2.70
N ASN A 28 13.21 14.01 3.25
CA ASN A 28 12.99 14.20 4.67
C ASN A 28 12.83 12.83 5.37
N TYR A 29 13.84 12.44 6.16
CA TYR A 29 13.88 11.18 6.90
C TYR A 29 13.13 11.20 8.23
N ALA A 30 12.74 12.39 8.72
CA ALA A 30 11.79 12.51 9.83
C ALA A 30 10.33 12.27 9.39
N THR A 31 10.12 12.13 8.07
CA THR A 31 8.83 11.85 7.42
C THR A 31 7.73 12.85 7.81
N LEU A 32 6.45 12.54 7.53
CA LEU A 32 5.33 13.33 8.04
C LEU A 32 5.17 13.28 9.56
N PHE A 33 5.90 12.40 10.26
CA PHE A 33 5.94 12.42 11.73
C PHE A 33 6.62 13.67 12.28
N GLY A 34 7.51 14.30 11.50
CA GLY A 34 8.17 15.52 11.88
C GLY A 34 7.23 16.71 12.09
N GLU A 35 5.99 16.66 11.60
CA GLU A 35 4.99 17.72 11.83
C GLU A 35 4.36 17.64 13.24
N PHE A 36 4.52 16.54 13.99
CA PHE A 36 3.90 16.36 15.33
C PHE A 36 2.36 16.44 15.36
N ASP A 37 1.72 16.20 14.22
CA ASP A 37 0.30 16.48 13.99
C ASP A 37 -0.69 15.39 14.43
N PHE A 38 -0.19 14.19 14.72
CA PHE A 38 -1.01 12.99 14.81
C PHE A 38 -0.74 12.26 16.13
N ASP A 39 -1.81 11.93 16.84
CA ASP A 39 -1.78 10.99 17.98
C ASP A 39 -2.96 10.06 17.76
N TYR A 40 -2.66 8.85 17.28
CA TYR A 40 -3.68 7.91 16.85
C TYR A 40 -4.43 7.37 18.06
N TYR A 41 -5.72 7.13 17.87
CA TYR A 41 -6.46 6.39 18.87
C TYR A 41 -5.92 4.97 18.96
N ARG A 42 -5.48 4.59 20.16
CA ARG A 42 -4.99 3.26 20.50
C ARG A 42 -6.01 2.57 21.40
N GLY A 43 -6.17 1.27 21.19
CA GLY A 43 -7.13 0.49 21.97
C GLY A 43 -6.61 0.21 23.37
N ASN A 44 -7.44 0.54 24.37
CA ASN A 44 -7.24 0.17 25.76
C ASN A 44 -8.31 -0.83 26.18
N GLN A 45 -7.87 -2.01 26.59
CA GLN A 45 -8.73 -3.12 26.99
C GLN A 45 -9.75 -2.82 28.10
N ASN A 46 -9.56 -1.75 28.89
CA ASN A 46 -10.42 -1.41 30.01
C ASN A 46 -11.42 -0.29 29.70
N VAL A 47 -11.12 0.59 28.74
CA VAL A 47 -11.90 1.82 28.53
C VAL A 47 -12.25 2.13 27.08
N GLY A 48 -11.72 1.39 26.09
CA GLY A 48 -11.97 1.69 24.67
C GLY A 48 -10.78 2.35 23.98
N MET A 49 -11.06 3.00 22.85
CA MET A 49 -10.07 3.76 22.07
C MET A 49 -9.71 5.08 22.79
N LEU A 50 -8.42 5.36 22.98
CA LEU A 50 -7.92 6.59 23.61
C LEU A 50 -6.64 7.12 22.95
N ARG A 51 -6.37 8.40 23.17
CA ARG A 51 -5.14 9.10 22.78
C ARG A 51 -4.17 9.16 23.96
N ASP A 52 -2.87 9.11 23.70
CA ASP A 52 -1.83 9.19 24.76
C ASP A 52 -1.20 10.59 24.88
N GLY A 53 -1.59 11.53 24.01
CA GLY A 53 -1.12 12.91 24.01
C GLY A 53 0.24 13.10 23.35
N VAL A 54 0.84 12.04 22.79
CA VAL A 54 2.16 12.09 22.19
C VAL A 54 2.09 11.88 20.69
N ALA A 55 2.77 12.73 19.94
CA ALA A 55 2.88 12.63 18.51
C ALA A 55 3.45 11.28 18.08
N GLU A 56 2.85 10.71 17.05
CA GLU A 56 3.21 9.42 16.49
C GLU A 56 4.59 9.48 15.80
N GLY A 57 5.27 8.33 15.72
CA GLY A 57 6.64 8.23 15.22
C GLY A 57 7.73 8.49 16.28
N PHE A 58 7.35 8.81 17.51
CA PHE A 58 8.25 8.97 18.64
C PHE A 58 8.03 7.87 19.70
N SER A 59 9.12 7.26 20.17
CA SER A 59 9.08 6.57 21.45
C SER A 59 9.21 7.61 22.57
N PHE A 60 8.46 7.46 23.65
CA PHE A 60 8.41 8.47 24.69
C PHE A 60 8.55 7.90 26.10
N ASN A 61 8.96 8.77 27.01
CA ASN A 61 8.86 8.58 28.46
C ASN A 61 8.38 9.90 29.04
N ILE A 62 7.12 9.94 29.48
CA ILE A 62 6.49 11.11 30.09
C ILE A 62 6.19 10.75 31.55
N PRO A 63 7.02 11.17 32.52
CA PRO A 63 6.76 10.94 33.93
C PRO A 63 5.43 11.58 34.36
N SER A 64 4.84 11.10 35.46
CA SER A 64 3.56 11.61 35.98
C SER A 64 3.53 13.10 36.32
N ASP A 65 4.70 13.72 36.50
CA ASP A 65 4.85 15.15 36.76
C ASP A 65 4.80 16.02 35.49
N PHE A 66 4.73 15.37 34.33
CA PHE A 66 4.61 15.98 33.03
C PHE A 66 3.27 15.59 32.40
N THR A 67 2.71 16.51 31.63
CA THR A 67 1.55 16.26 30.75
C THR A 67 2.02 16.45 29.32
N ALA A 68 1.72 15.49 28.44
CA ALA A 68 1.88 15.61 27.00
C ALA A 68 0.51 15.76 26.34
N GLU A 69 0.42 16.66 25.36
CA GLU A 69 -0.76 16.83 24.51
C GLU A 69 -0.35 17.37 23.14
N LEU A 70 -1.21 17.21 22.14
CA LEU A 70 -1.07 17.92 20.86
C LEU A 70 -1.82 19.25 20.92
N ASP A 71 -1.11 20.35 20.66
CA ASP A 71 -1.66 21.71 20.66
C ASP A 71 -2.06 22.11 19.23
N GLU A 72 -3.36 22.01 18.94
CA GLU A 72 -3.93 22.33 17.63
C GLU A 72 -3.99 23.84 17.34
N THR A 73 -3.68 24.70 18.32
CA THR A 73 -3.78 26.16 18.19
C THR A 73 -2.41 26.81 17.99
N ASP A 74 -1.46 26.51 18.87
CA ASP A 74 -0.12 27.10 18.83
C ASP A 74 0.87 26.16 18.13
N LYS A 75 1.05 26.38 16.82
CA LYS A 75 1.85 25.54 15.92
C LYS A 75 2.51 26.35 14.80
N VAL A 76 3.51 25.76 14.16
CA VAL A 76 4.28 26.30 13.03
C VAL A 76 3.69 25.83 11.70
N SER A 77 3.41 24.54 11.57
CA SER A 77 2.80 23.94 10.38
C SER A 77 1.82 22.84 10.77
N GLY A 78 1.26 22.15 9.78
CA GLY A 78 0.43 20.99 10.06
C GLY A 78 -0.90 21.28 10.77
N LEU A 79 -1.35 20.28 11.53
CA LEU A 79 -2.56 20.24 12.35
C LEU A 79 -2.30 20.58 13.82
N ALA A 80 -1.15 20.21 14.39
CA ALA A 80 -0.83 20.41 15.81
C ALA A 80 0.69 20.42 16.08
N SER A 81 1.10 21.04 17.18
CA SER A 81 2.46 20.86 17.71
C SER A 81 2.46 19.93 18.91
N GLN A 82 3.59 19.26 19.19
CA GLN A 82 3.73 18.50 20.42
C GLN A 82 4.00 19.45 21.58
N LYS A 83 3.10 19.47 22.57
CA LYS A 83 3.24 20.23 23.81
C LYS A 83 3.57 19.33 24.99
N ILE A 84 4.52 19.76 25.81
CA ILE A 84 4.88 19.14 27.09
C ILE A 84 4.82 20.22 28.18
N SER A 85 4.04 19.97 29.22
CA SER A 85 3.85 20.88 30.36
C SER A 85 4.26 20.22 31.67
N PHE A 86 4.80 21.01 32.60
CA PHE A 86 5.11 20.56 33.96
C PHE A 86 4.99 21.72 34.95
N ASN A 87 4.63 21.40 36.19
CA ASN A 87 4.64 22.32 37.31
C ASN A 87 4.85 21.52 38.60
N ARG A 88 6.04 21.60 39.18
CA ARG A 88 6.42 20.80 40.34
C ARG A 88 7.31 21.55 41.33
N ASN A 89 7.27 21.09 42.57
CA ASN A 89 8.21 21.46 43.62
C ASN A 89 8.76 20.18 44.25
N SER A 90 10.00 19.82 43.92
CA SER A 90 10.58 18.54 44.35
C SER A 90 12.09 18.61 44.43
N SER A 91 12.69 17.83 45.34
CA SER A 91 14.14 17.75 45.52
C SER A 91 14.85 16.94 44.43
N SER A 92 14.13 16.19 43.60
CA SER A 92 14.70 15.39 42.51
C SER A 92 14.61 16.10 41.16
N VAL A 93 15.44 15.68 40.21
CA VAL A 93 15.29 16.01 38.78
C VAL A 93 14.30 15.03 38.16
N ALA A 94 13.46 15.50 37.25
CA ALA A 94 12.65 14.64 36.40
C ALA A 94 12.84 15.02 34.92
N GLU A 95 12.78 14.01 34.05
CA GLU A 95 13.06 14.15 32.62
C GLU A 95 11.94 13.49 31.82
N ALA A 96 11.27 14.29 30.99
CA ALA A 96 10.47 13.79 29.89
C ALA A 96 11.34 13.67 28.64
N SER A 97 11.10 12.64 27.82
CA SER A 97 11.85 12.42 26.58
C SER A 97 10.96 11.98 25.43
N LEU A 98 11.22 12.51 24.25
CA LEU A 98 10.72 12.04 22.97
C LEU A 98 11.92 11.59 22.13
N SER A 99 11.81 10.45 21.47
CA SER A 99 12.89 9.90 20.65
C SER A 99 12.37 9.40 19.32
N MET A 100 12.92 9.93 18.23
CA MET A 100 12.65 9.46 16.88
C MET A 100 13.80 8.59 16.40
N ARG A 101 13.47 7.40 15.90
CA ARG A 101 14.39 6.49 15.23
C ARG A 101 14.22 6.64 13.72
N MET A 102 15.34 6.81 13.01
CA MET A 102 15.39 6.90 11.55
C MET A 102 16.34 5.82 11.02
N ASP A 103 15.78 4.81 10.37
CA ASP A 103 16.52 3.69 9.78
C ASP A 103 17.05 4.04 8.38
N PHE A 104 18.29 3.66 8.06
CA PHE A 104 18.99 3.92 6.78
C PHE A 104 19.37 2.62 6.05
N PRO A 105 18.39 1.85 5.54
CA PRO A 105 18.62 0.48 5.05
C PRO A 105 19.27 0.37 3.66
N SER A 106 19.17 1.40 2.81
CA SER A 106 19.57 1.32 1.40
C SER A 106 20.29 2.57 0.90
N ASP A 107 20.70 2.60 -0.37
CA ASP A 107 21.48 3.71 -0.96
C ASP A 107 20.69 5.01 -1.12
N ASP A 108 19.37 4.95 -1.01
CA ASP A 108 18.50 6.13 -0.99
C ASP A 108 18.55 6.87 0.39
N TYR A 109 19.36 6.39 1.34
CA TYR A 109 19.55 6.96 2.69
C TYR A 109 20.99 7.47 2.93
N PRO A 110 21.23 8.32 3.94
CA PRO A 110 22.56 8.81 4.27
C PRO A 110 23.48 7.66 4.67
N ARG A 111 24.72 7.69 4.17
CA ARG A 111 25.74 6.67 4.46
C ARG A 111 26.67 7.09 5.60
N PRO A 112 27.37 6.16 6.26
CA PRO A 112 28.40 6.49 7.24
C PRO A 112 29.39 7.53 6.72
N GLY A 113 29.66 8.57 7.51
CA GLY A 113 30.50 9.70 7.13
C GLY A 113 29.78 10.83 6.36
N GLU A 114 28.57 10.62 5.87
CA GLU A 114 27.77 11.72 5.30
C GLU A 114 27.20 12.61 6.42
N THR A 115 27.08 13.91 6.15
CA THR A 115 26.44 14.88 7.05
C THR A 115 24.96 15.00 6.72
N ILE A 116 24.12 14.94 7.76
CA ILE A 116 22.70 15.26 7.70
C ILE A 116 22.45 16.64 8.33
N ARG A 117 21.47 17.38 7.80
CA ARG A 117 20.91 18.60 8.38
C ARG A 117 19.68 18.22 9.18
N ILE A 118 19.61 18.67 10.43
CA ILE A 118 18.47 18.52 11.33
C ILE A 118 17.92 19.92 11.59
N SER A 119 16.64 20.14 11.30
CA SER A 119 15.92 21.36 11.67
C SER A 119 14.74 21.01 12.58
N LEU A 120 14.51 21.80 13.62
CA LEU A 120 13.42 21.61 14.57
C LEU A 120 12.93 22.98 15.06
N TRP A 121 11.62 23.21 15.05
CA TRP A 121 11.04 24.40 15.64
C TRP A 121 10.70 24.18 17.11
N VAL A 122 11.05 25.16 17.94
CA VAL A 122 10.78 25.12 19.39
C VAL A 122 10.20 26.43 19.89
N LYS A 123 9.39 26.34 20.94
CA LYS A 123 8.87 27.47 21.72
C LYS A 123 8.67 27.05 23.17
N ALA A 124 9.03 27.89 24.12
CA ALA A 124 8.78 27.67 25.54
C ALA A 124 8.01 28.82 26.20
N GLU A 125 7.22 28.51 27.21
CA GLU A 125 6.45 29.48 28.00
C GLU A 125 6.61 29.17 29.48
N ASN A 126 6.66 30.20 30.31
CA ASN A 126 6.80 30.09 31.77
C ASN A 126 7.96 29.17 32.20
N TRP A 127 9.06 29.18 31.43
CA TRP A 127 10.19 28.27 31.56
C TRP A 127 11.07 28.64 32.75
N VAL A 128 10.89 27.94 33.88
CA VAL A 128 11.52 28.22 35.16
C VAL A 128 12.22 26.97 35.69
N ASN A 129 13.50 27.11 36.01
CA ASN A 129 14.31 26.05 36.62
C ASN A 129 14.22 24.71 35.84
N ALA A 130 14.43 24.80 34.53
CA ALA A 130 14.30 23.68 33.60
C ALA A 130 15.35 23.77 32.48
N SER A 131 15.60 22.66 31.79
CA SER A 131 16.54 22.60 30.65
C SER A 131 16.02 21.75 29.50
N LEU A 132 16.39 22.17 28.29
CA LEU A 132 16.17 21.45 27.04
C LEU A 132 17.50 20.87 26.59
N ARG A 133 17.50 19.57 26.26
CA ARG A 133 18.63 18.93 25.60
C ARG A 133 18.15 18.21 24.34
N ILE A 134 18.83 18.46 23.23
CA ILE A 134 18.63 17.79 21.94
C ILE A 134 19.90 17.00 21.65
N ARG A 135 19.77 15.70 21.40
CA ARG A 135 20.89 14.80 21.17
C ARG A 135 20.68 13.97 19.91
N ALA A 136 21.71 13.85 19.10
CA ALA A 136 21.76 12.90 17.99
C ALA A 136 22.81 11.81 18.27
N ARG A 137 22.53 10.59 17.81
CA ARG A 137 23.43 9.44 17.91
C ARG A 137 23.12 8.40 16.84
N GLY A 138 24.06 7.48 16.60
CA GLY A 138 23.77 6.25 15.86
C GLY A 138 22.76 5.37 16.61
N LEU A 139 22.03 4.50 15.90
CA LEU A 139 21.11 3.55 16.53
C LEU A 139 21.83 2.48 17.37
N ASP A 140 23.11 2.25 17.12
CA ASP A 140 24.05 1.49 17.95
C ASP A 140 24.59 2.30 19.15
N SER A 141 24.09 3.52 19.37
CA SER A 141 24.55 4.51 20.36
C SER A 141 25.95 5.10 20.15
N SER A 142 26.60 4.81 19.01
CA SER A 142 27.86 5.44 18.63
C SER A 142 27.68 6.92 18.27
N GLY A 143 28.78 7.68 18.28
CA GLY A 143 28.83 9.07 17.80
C GLY A 143 27.83 10.00 18.48
N SER A 144 27.50 9.77 19.75
CA SER A 144 26.53 10.58 20.49
C SER A 144 27.02 12.02 20.66
N VAL A 145 26.21 12.98 20.24
CA VAL A 145 26.48 14.43 20.33
C VAL A 145 25.26 15.15 20.89
N ASP A 146 25.48 15.96 21.93
CA ASP A 146 24.48 16.94 22.39
C ASP A 146 24.52 18.14 21.41
N LEU A 147 23.53 18.21 20.52
CA LEU A 147 23.39 19.29 19.54
C LEU A 147 22.98 20.61 20.21
N LEU A 148 22.20 20.50 21.28
CA LEU A 148 21.82 21.59 22.16
C LEU A 148 21.71 21.08 23.60
N ASN A 149 22.17 21.87 24.57
CA ASN A 149 21.88 21.68 25.98
C ASN A 149 21.82 23.06 26.64
N THR A 150 20.61 23.53 26.96
CA THR A 150 20.37 24.92 27.39
C THR A 150 19.29 25.03 28.47
N THR A 151 19.43 26.01 29.35
CA THR A 151 18.38 26.47 30.26
C THR A 151 17.58 27.65 29.70
N SER A 152 18.04 28.24 28.60
CA SER A 152 17.46 29.43 27.96
C SER A 152 16.81 29.02 26.64
N VAL A 153 15.60 28.49 26.72
CA VAL A 153 14.80 28.09 25.54
C VAL A 153 14.06 29.32 24.98
N PRO A 154 13.98 29.50 23.64
CA PRO A 154 13.26 30.62 23.04
C PRO A 154 11.78 30.68 23.47
N ASN A 155 11.28 31.88 23.72
CA ASN A 155 9.88 32.11 24.09
C ASN A 155 8.94 32.41 22.90
N THR A 156 9.50 32.38 21.69
CA THR A 156 8.80 32.49 20.42
C THR A 156 9.24 31.35 19.52
N TRP A 157 8.39 30.94 18.56
CA TRP A 157 8.72 29.90 17.61
C TRP A 157 10.03 30.21 16.88
N THR A 158 11.03 29.36 17.11
CA THR A 158 12.38 29.53 16.60
C THR A 158 12.84 28.24 15.94
N GLU A 159 13.31 28.32 14.70
CA GLU A 159 13.97 27.21 14.02
C GLU A 159 15.38 27.01 14.60
N LEU A 160 15.66 25.81 15.07
CA LEU A 160 16.99 25.35 15.46
C LEU A 160 17.55 24.46 14.37
N VAL A 161 18.74 24.79 13.86
CA VAL A 161 19.36 24.07 12.74
C VAL A 161 20.70 23.51 13.18
N PHE A 162 20.89 22.21 12.95
CA PHE A 162 22.09 21.48 13.33
C PHE A 162 22.63 20.65 12.16
N ASN A 163 23.93 20.38 12.20
CA ASN A 163 24.57 19.40 11.34
C ASN A 163 25.04 18.22 12.19
N TYR A 164 24.80 17.00 11.72
CA TYR A 164 25.26 15.78 12.38
C TYR A 164 25.88 14.85 11.35
N THR A 165 27.06 14.31 11.64
CA THR A 165 27.73 13.37 10.73
C THR A 165 27.36 11.95 11.14
N VAL A 166 26.85 11.16 10.20
CA VAL A 166 26.48 9.76 10.45
C VAL A 166 27.74 8.99 10.90
N PRO A 167 27.72 8.32 12.06
CA PRO A 167 28.89 7.61 12.58
C PRO A 167 29.47 6.58 11.61
N SER A 168 30.79 6.46 11.60
CA SER A 168 31.51 5.49 10.75
C SER A 168 31.31 4.03 11.19
N SER A 169 30.74 3.78 12.37
CA SER A 169 30.43 2.44 12.88
C SER A 169 29.34 1.71 12.08
N ASN A 170 28.72 2.38 11.10
CA ASN A 170 27.60 1.90 10.31
C ASN A 170 26.36 1.56 11.17
N PRO A 171 25.77 2.56 11.85
CA PRO A 171 24.74 2.34 12.87
C PRO A 171 23.38 1.85 12.33
N GLN A 172 23.25 1.52 11.04
CA GLN A 172 21.97 1.24 10.36
C GLN A 172 20.95 2.41 10.38
N GLY A 173 21.36 3.59 10.85
CA GLY A 173 20.51 4.77 10.96
C GLY A 173 20.89 5.68 12.13
N VAL A 174 20.04 6.67 12.42
CA VAL A 174 20.27 7.66 13.47
C VAL A 174 19.06 7.78 14.39
N ARG A 175 19.30 8.26 15.61
CA ARG A 175 18.28 8.59 16.61
C ARG A 175 18.42 10.03 17.02
N LEU A 176 17.29 10.74 17.07
CA LEU A 176 17.17 12.06 17.65
C LEU A 176 16.40 11.95 18.96
N ASP A 177 16.98 12.46 20.04
CA ASP A 177 16.41 12.48 21.38
C ASP A 177 16.16 13.93 21.82
N LEU A 178 14.90 14.23 22.18
CA LEU A 178 14.46 15.51 22.75
C LEU A 178 14.20 15.31 24.24
N PHE A 179 14.94 15.99 25.10
CA PHE A 179 14.81 15.88 26.56
C PHE A 179 14.34 17.20 27.17
N VAL A 180 13.30 17.11 27.98
CA VAL A 180 12.74 18.22 28.76
C VAL A 180 12.95 17.88 30.24
N ARG A 181 13.82 18.64 30.91
CA ARG A 181 14.21 18.38 32.29
C ARG A 181 13.68 19.45 33.22
N SER A 182 12.92 19.02 34.22
CA SER A 182 12.62 19.82 35.41
C SER A 182 13.74 19.62 36.42
N LEU A 183 14.39 20.70 36.85
CA LEU A 183 15.47 20.64 37.82
C LEU A 183 14.94 20.60 39.26
N SER A 184 15.81 20.25 40.21
CA SER A 184 15.46 20.24 41.62
C SER A 184 15.00 21.62 42.11
N GLY A 185 13.94 21.66 42.91
CA GLY A 185 13.30 22.85 43.44
C GLY A 185 11.93 23.10 42.81
N VAL A 186 11.47 24.34 42.89
CA VAL A 186 10.29 24.82 42.16
C VAL A 186 10.66 24.93 40.69
N SER A 187 9.91 24.27 39.82
CA SER A 187 10.16 24.17 38.40
C SER A 187 8.83 24.12 37.65
N SER A 188 8.70 24.95 36.63
CA SER A 188 7.50 25.02 35.81
C SER A 188 7.87 25.33 34.38
N GLY A 189 7.03 24.96 33.44
CA GLY A 189 7.22 25.32 32.06
C GLY A 189 6.29 24.58 31.12
N VAL A 190 6.14 25.18 29.95
CA VAL A 190 5.54 24.56 28.77
C VAL A 190 6.60 24.64 27.67
N ILE A 191 6.78 23.56 26.93
CA ILE A 191 7.58 23.53 25.71
C ILE A 191 6.79 22.89 24.58
N ARG A 192 6.97 23.43 23.38
CA ARG A 192 6.39 22.93 22.15
C ARG A 192 7.47 22.58 21.14
N PHE A 193 7.25 21.49 20.42
CA PHE A 193 8.08 21.01 19.32
C PHE A 193 7.21 20.91 18.06
N ASP A 194 7.75 21.38 16.95
CA ASP A 194 7.06 21.31 15.66
C ASP A 194 8.10 21.23 14.52
N LYS A 195 7.64 20.79 13.34
CA LYS A 195 8.36 20.81 12.06
C LYS A 195 9.82 20.35 12.17
N LEU A 196 9.99 19.09 12.58
CA LEU A 196 11.24 18.36 12.53
C LEU A 196 11.52 17.90 11.09
N GLU A 197 12.61 18.39 10.51
CA GLU A 197 13.09 17.94 9.21
C GLU A 197 14.50 17.38 9.34
N VAL A 198 14.72 16.19 8.77
CA VAL A 198 16.05 15.57 8.71
C VAL A 198 16.38 15.25 7.26
N THR A 199 17.35 15.95 6.68
CA THR A 199 17.71 15.81 5.26
C THR A 199 19.19 15.48 5.10
N GLY A 200 19.51 14.72 4.06
CA GLY A 200 20.89 14.32 3.73
C GLY A 200 21.27 14.69 2.31
N SER A 201 22.21 13.94 1.73
CA SER A 201 22.67 14.15 0.34
C SER A 201 21.70 13.64 -0.73
N LYS A 202 20.79 12.74 -0.36
CA LYS A 202 19.91 12.02 -1.31
C LYS A 202 18.68 12.84 -1.65
N ARG A 203 18.26 12.73 -2.91
CA ARG A 203 17.08 13.40 -3.46
C ARG A 203 16.01 12.38 -3.81
N TRP A 204 14.77 12.80 -3.62
CA TRP A 204 13.62 12.04 -4.04
C TRP A 204 13.68 11.80 -5.54
N ARG A 205 13.32 10.60 -5.98
CA ARG A 205 13.21 10.27 -7.40
C ARG A 205 11.75 9.95 -7.68
N PRO A 206 11.12 10.58 -8.69
CA PRO A 206 9.76 10.25 -9.05
C PRO A 206 9.61 8.78 -9.43
N HIS A 207 8.42 8.25 -9.15
CA HIS A 207 7.98 6.94 -9.63
C HIS A 207 8.05 6.88 -11.17
N GLN A 208 8.55 5.77 -11.74
CA GLN A 208 8.58 5.57 -13.18
C GLN A 208 7.22 5.04 -13.67
N PRO A 209 6.59 5.67 -14.69
CA PRO A 209 5.34 5.16 -15.24
C PRO A 209 5.48 3.72 -15.76
N ARG A 210 4.45 2.90 -15.55
CA ARG A 210 4.37 1.50 -16.00
C ARG A 210 2.97 1.16 -16.49
N SER A 211 2.85 0.06 -17.25
CA SER A 211 1.60 -0.41 -17.87
C SER A 211 0.57 -1.00 -16.91
N LEU A 212 0.89 -1.09 -15.63
CA LEU A 212 0.01 -1.61 -14.60
C LEU A 212 0.25 -0.92 -13.27
N LYS A 213 -0.75 -0.95 -12.39
CA LYS A 213 -0.59 -0.51 -11.00
C LYS A 213 -0.33 -1.71 -10.10
N ILE A 214 0.61 -1.57 -9.17
CA ILE A 214 0.92 -2.64 -8.21
C ILE A 214 0.61 -2.23 -6.79
N ALA A 215 0.28 -3.24 -6.00
CA ALA A 215 -0.01 -3.15 -4.58
C ALA A 215 0.94 -4.06 -3.78
N ALA A 216 1.31 -3.62 -2.59
CA ALA A 216 1.96 -4.48 -1.61
C ALA A 216 1.56 -4.12 -0.18
N PRO A 217 1.63 -5.08 0.75
CA PRO A 217 1.67 -4.75 2.15
C PRO A 217 2.99 -4.09 2.52
N TYR A 218 2.95 -3.16 3.46
CA TYR A 218 4.14 -2.67 4.15
C TYR A 218 3.95 -2.75 5.66
N TYR A 219 4.97 -3.32 6.28
CA TYR A 219 5.10 -3.51 7.70
C TYR A 219 6.56 -3.28 8.05
N ALA A 220 6.87 -2.21 8.78
CA ALA A 220 8.27 -1.88 9.12
C ALA A 220 8.99 -3.00 9.89
N TRP A 221 8.26 -3.89 10.58
CA TRP A 221 8.83 -5.02 11.31
C TRP A 221 9.15 -6.23 10.43
N ALA A 222 8.64 -6.31 9.21
CA ALA A 222 8.89 -7.44 8.32
C ALA A 222 10.30 -7.36 7.71
N GLU A 223 11.03 -8.47 7.73
CA GLU A 223 12.45 -8.54 7.34
C GLU A 223 12.65 -8.18 5.86
N GLU A 224 11.74 -8.65 5.00
CA GLU A 224 11.79 -8.46 3.55
C GLU A 224 11.58 -6.99 3.14
N ASN A 225 10.85 -6.21 3.94
CA ASN A 225 10.70 -4.77 3.74
C ASN A 225 12.01 -4.02 4.05
N GLN A 226 12.84 -4.55 4.95
CA GLN A 226 14.07 -3.90 5.44
C GLN A 226 13.85 -2.48 5.98
N ARG A 227 12.62 -2.12 6.38
CA ARG A 227 12.22 -0.75 6.78
C ARG A 227 12.43 0.33 5.70
N ASP A 228 12.51 -0.08 4.43
CA ASP A 228 12.83 0.80 3.30
C ASP A 228 11.58 1.52 2.77
N TRP A 229 11.01 2.41 3.59
CA TRP A 229 9.82 3.16 3.19
C TRP A 229 10.02 3.99 1.93
N VAL A 230 11.25 4.45 1.63
CA VAL A 230 11.55 5.23 0.41
C VAL A 230 11.33 4.38 -0.83
N TYR A 231 11.87 3.15 -0.85
CA TYR A 231 11.62 2.21 -1.93
C TYR A 231 10.13 1.91 -2.07
N TYR A 232 9.43 1.55 -0.97
CA TYR A 232 8.03 1.17 -1.05
C TYR A 232 7.11 2.32 -1.49
N SER A 233 7.34 3.52 -0.97
CA SER A 233 6.63 4.74 -1.38
C SER A 233 6.85 5.03 -2.86
N ARG A 234 8.08 4.88 -3.36
CA ARG A 234 8.41 5.18 -4.76
C ARG A 234 7.90 4.11 -5.72
N GLU A 235 8.01 2.84 -5.36
CA GLU A 235 7.82 1.73 -6.29
C GLU A 235 6.40 1.17 -6.33
N PHE A 236 5.48 1.60 -5.47
CA PHE A 236 4.10 1.08 -5.45
C PHE A 236 3.05 2.18 -5.66
N ASP A 237 1.88 1.75 -6.15
CA ASP A 237 0.73 2.62 -6.43
C ASP A 237 -0.32 2.54 -5.32
N LEU A 238 -0.35 1.42 -4.60
CA LEU A 238 -1.25 1.17 -3.48
C LEU A 238 -0.50 0.42 -2.38
N MET A 239 -0.68 0.87 -1.13
CA MET A 239 -0.07 0.23 0.03
C MET A 239 -1.11 -0.30 1.01
N LEU A 240 -0.98 -1.57 1.41
CA LEU A 240 -1.72 -2.12 2.54
C LEU A 240 -0.84 -1.94 3.79
N ALA A 241 -1.16 -0.98 4.63
CA ALA A 241 -0.30 -0.59 5.74
C ALA A 241 -1.12 -0.23 6.98
N ILE A 242 -0.44 -0.17 8.13
CA ILE A 242 -1.01 0.36 9.37
C ILE A 242 -0.85 1.89 9.40
N TRP A 243 -1.59 2.56 10.28
CA TRP A 243 -1.55 4.01 10.45
C TRP A 243 -0.14 4.56 10.62
N ASP A 244 0.64 3.94 11.50
CA ASP A 244 2.01 4.33 11.80
C ASP A 244 2.88 4.32 10.51
N ASP A 245 2.70 3.35 9.62
CA ASP A 245 3.57 3.23 8.45
C ASP A 245 3.21 4.22 7.33
N ILE A 246 1.95 4.66 7.25
CA ILE A 246 1.44 5.45 6.12
C ILE A 246 2.04 6.85 6.07
N LYS A 247 2.33 7.45 7.23
CA LYS A 247 2.96 8.77 7.31
C LYS A 247 4.36 8.76 6.72
N ALA A 248 5.12 7.69 6.94
CA ALA A 248 6.38 7.49 6.25
C ALA A 248 6.17 7.38 4.73
N LEU A 249 5.27 6.50 4.31
CA LEU A 249 5.01 6.21 2.90
C LEU A 249 4.48 7.42 2.10
N ARG A 250 3.77 8.37 2.72
CA ARG A 250 3.21 9.55 2.04
C ARG A 250 4.12 10.77 1.99
N THR A 251 5.25 10.78 2.69
CA THR A 251 6.16 11.95 2.80
C THR A 251 6.42 12.66 1.46
N HIS A 252 6.64 11.90 0.38
CA HIS A 252 6.86 12.44 -0.98
C HIS A 252 5.85 11.89 -2.00
N ARG A 253 4.78 11.23 -1.53
CA ARG A 253 3.74 10.61 -2.36
C ARG A 253 2.35 10.88 -1.76
N PRO A 254 1.88 12.14 -1.76
CA PRO A 254 0.53 12.46 -1.31
C PRO A 254 -0.56 11.76 -2.15
N ASP A 255 -0.23 11.33 -3.36
CA ASP A 255 -1.09 10.59 -4.28
C ASP A 255 -1.21 9.08 -3.98
N LEU A 256 -0.38 8.54 -3.07
CA LEU A 256 -0.36 7.10 -2.77
C LEU A 256 -1.69 6.65 -2.17
N LEU A 257 -2.31 5.64 -2.78
CA LEU A 257 -3.56 5.04 -2.30
C LEU A 257 -3.25 4.10 -1.12
N ASN A 258 -3.80 4.37 0.06
CA ASN A 258 -3.56 3.53 1.23
C ASN A 258 -4.78 2.70 1.61
N VAL A 259 -4.56 1.46 1.98
CA VAL A 259 -5.58 0.49 2.34
C VAL A 259 -5.36 0.03 3.78
N TYR A 260 -6.31 0.37 4.66
CA TYR A 260 -6.34 -0.05 6.05
C TYR A 260 -7.14 -1.33 6.19
N TYR A 261 -6.51 -2.36 6.74
CA TYR A 261 -7.19 -3.61 7.04
C TYR A 261 -7.96 -3.45 8.38
N TYR A 262 -9.24 -3.83 8.38
CA TYR A 262 -10.04 -4.01 9.60
C TYR A 262 -10.84 -5.31 9.52
N ASN A 263 -10.98 -6.00 10.66
CA ASN A 263 -11.92 -7.11 10.77
C ASN A 263 -13.34 -6.54 10.87
N LEU A 264 -14.22 -6.90 9.93
CA LEU A 264 -15.57 -6.33 9.89
C LEU A 264 -16.48 -6.89 11.00
N ILE A 265 -16.34 -8.18 11.30
CA ILE A 265 -17.28 -8.90 12.19
C ILE A 265 -16.62 -9.56 13.39
N TYR A 266 -15.28 -9.55 13.47
CA TYR A 266 -14.56 -10.25 14.52
C TYR A 266 -14.00 -9.29 15.54
N SER A 267 -13.98 -9.76 16.78
CA SER A 267 -13.07 -9.29 17.81
C SER A 267 -12.04 -10.36 18.14
N VAL A 268 -10.80 -9.95 18.42
CA VAL A 268 -9.63 -10.85 18.49
C VAL A 268 -9.11 -10.96 19.92
N ARG A 269 -9.10 -12.18 20.46
CA ARG A 269 -8.54 -12.49 21.79
C ARG A 269 -7.03 -12.69 21.71
N THR A 270 -6.27 -11.72 22.20
CA THR A 270 -4.80 -11.73 22.19
C THR A 270 -4.20 -12.24 23.51
N PRO A 271 -3.11 -13.05 23.52
CA PRO A 271 -2.56 -13.62 24.76
C PRO A 271 -2.13 -12.60 25.82
N ASN A 272 -1.67 -11.42 25.40
CA ASN A 272 -1.18 -10.34 26.27
C ASN A 272 -2.26 -9.32 26.64
N ARG A 273 -3.52 -9.60 26.30
CA ARG A 273 -4.65 -8.68 26.44
C ARG A 273 -4.49 -7.32 25.76
N ALA A 274 -3.66 -7.25 24.72
CA ALA A 274 -3.55 -6.07 23.89
C ALA A 274 -4.77 -5.93 22.99
N TRP A 275 -5.20 -4.70 22.76
CA TRP A 275 -6.19 -4.41 21.73
C TRP A 275 -5.49 -4.41 20.37
N GLU A 276 -5.92 -5.29 19.47
CA GLU A 276 -5.33 -5.44 18.15
C GLU A 276 -5.78 -4.29 17.23
N GLN A 277 -4.87 -3.63 16.51
CA GLN A 277 -5.17 -2.41 15.75
C GLN A 277 -6.30 -2.59 14.71
N ARG A 278 -6.48 -3.82 14.21
CA ARG A 278 -7.50 -4.17 13.21
C ARG A 278 -8.83 -4.61 13.83
N ASP A 279 -8.92 -4.67 15.15
CA ASP A 279 -10.13 -5.01 15.90
C ASP A 279 -10.90 -3.73 16.25
N ILE A 280 -12.05 -3.52 15.61
CA ILE A 280 -12.92 -2.36 15.86
C ILE A 280 -13.84 -2.53 17.08
N PHE A 281 -13.80 -3.67 17.75
CA PHE A 281 -14.65 -3.97 18.92
C PHE A 281 -13.86 -4.00 20.23
N GLY A 282 -12.69 -4.65 20.23
CA GLY A 282 -11.81 -4.80 21.39
C GLY A 282 -12.25 -5.93 22.33
N TYR A 283 -11.68 -7.11 22.12
CA TYR A 283 -12.19 -8.36 22.73
C TYR A 283 -12.34 -8.26 24.24
N TYR A 284 -11.30 -7.82 24.95
CA TYR A 284 -11.29 -7.79 26.41
C TYR A 284 -12.25 -6.76 26.99
N TYR A 285 -12.46 -5.64 26.31
CA TYR A 285 -13.42 -4.64 26.72
C TYR A 285 -14.85 -5.18 26.57
N CYS A 286 -15.17 -5.76 25.42
CA CYS A 286 -16.48 -6.36 25.16
C CYS A 286 -16.73 -7.56 26.08
N ASP A 287 -15.74 -8.41 26.33
CA ASP A 287 -15.89 -9.59 27.21
C ASP A 287 -16.27 -9.20 28.64
N LEU A 288 -15.67 -8.12 29.14
CA LEU A 288 -15.92 -7.61 30.48
C LEU A 288 -17.25 -6.85 30.59
N ASN A 289 -17.52 -5.94 29.64
CA ASN A 289 -18.60 -4.96 29.79
C ASN A 289 -19.85 -5.30 28.97
N HIS A 290 -19.69 -6.05 27.88
CA HIS A 290 -20.75 -6.35 26.91
C HIS A 290 -20.67 -7.81 26.41
N PRO A 291 -20.69 -8.82 27.29
CA PRO A 291 -20.62 -10.22 26.87
C PRO A 291 -21.79 -10.64 25.97
N ASP A 292 -22.90 -9.89 25.98
CA ASP A 292 -24.07 -10.02 25.12
C ASP A 292 -23.86 -9.54 23.67
N TRP A 293 -22.77 -8.81 23.40
CA TRP A 293 -22.39 -8.38 22.05
C TRP A 293 -21.70 -9.48 21.25
N PHE A 294 -21.33 -10.60 21.86
CA PHE A 294 -20.82 -11.76 21.12
C PHE A 294 -21.96 -12.56 20.50
N LEU A 295 -21.85 -12.87 19.21
CA LEU A 295 -22.85 -13.64 18.51
C LEU A 295 -22.78 -15.11 18.93
N LEU A 296 -23.92 -15.67 19.35
CA LEU A 296 -24.02 -17.06 19.75
C LEU A 296 -24.37 -17.98 18.57
N ASN A 297 -23.82 -19.19 18.60
CA ASN A 297 -24.23 -20.29 17.74
C ASN A 297 -25.47 -21.01 18.31
N ILE A 298 -26.03 -21.95 17.55
CA ILE A 298 -27.23 -22.70 17.97
C ILE A 298 -27.03 -23.56 19.23
N SER A 299 -25.79 -23.82 19.66
CA SER A 299 -25.46 -24.53 20.90
C SER A 299 -25.33 -23.58 22.09
N GLY A 300 -25.56 -22.28 21.92
CA GLY A 300 -25.42 -21.26 22.97
C GLY A 300 -23.98 -20.83 23.24
N ASN A 301 -23.00 -21.31 22.46
CA ASN A 301 -21.60 -20.91 22.58
C ASN A 301 -21.32 -19.69 21.69
N ARG A 302 -20.33 -18.86 22.05
CA ARG A 302 -19.86 -17.79 21.14
C ARG A 302 -19.39 -18.40 19.83
N GLN A 303 -19.88 -17.88 18.70
CA GLN A 303 -19.38 -18.30 17.40
C GLN A 303 -17.97 -17.77 17.22
N GLN A 304 -17.05 -18.66 16.82
CA GLN A 304 -15.66 -18.31 16.59
C GLN A 304 -15.16 -18.87 15.26
N PHE A 305 -14.09 -18.25 14.76
CA PHE A 305 -13.25 -18.77 13.69
C PHE A 305 -11.87 -19.04 14.26
N GLY A 306 -11.36 -20.26 14.08
CA GLY A 306 -10.15 -20.69 14.77
C GLY A 306 -10.32 -20.67 16.29
N SER A 307 -9.28 -20.22 17.01
CA SER A 307 -9.18 -20.27 18.47
C SER A 307 -9.29 -18.91 19.18
N ASP A 308 -9.23 -17.82 18.42
CA ASP A 308 -9.03 -16.46 18.94
C ASP A 308 -9.94 -15.40 18.32
N ARG A 309 -10.63 -15.68 17.19
CA ARG A 309 -11.53 -14.72 16.54
C ARG A 309 -12.98 -15.01 16.88
N TYR A 310 -13.66 -14.07 17.53
CA TYR A 310 -15.03 -14.22 17.99
C TYR A 310 -15.97 -13.32 17.19
N VAL A 311 -17.04 -13.90 16.64
CA VAL A 311 -18.01 -13.15 15.84
C VAL A 311 -18.81 -12.24 16.77
N MET A 312 -18.86 -10.96 16.43
CA MET A 312 -19.65 -9.96 17.12
C MET A 312 -21.05 -9.89 16.53
N ASP A 313 -22.04 -9.60 17.36
CA ASP A 313 -23.43 -9.43 16.97
C ASP A 313 -23.63 -8.07 16.27
N ILE A 314 -23.23 -7.98 15.00
CA ILE A 314 -23.30 -6.74 14.21
C ILE A 314 -24.73 -6.23 13.96
N GLY A 315 -25.76 -7.05 14.23
CA GLY A 315 -27.15 -6.60 14.19
C GLY A 315 -27.65 -6.06 15.54
N ASN A 316 -26.90 -6.21 16.63
CA ASN A 316 -27.11 -5.44 17.86
C ASN A 316 -26.76 -3.97 17.58
N PRO A 317 -27.71 -3.01 17.72
CA PRO A 317 -27.46 -1.61 17.42
C PRO A 317 -26.30 -0.99 18.22
N GLN A 318 -26.11 -1.41 19.48
CA GLN A 318 -25.05 -0.87 20.33
C GLN A 318 -23.67 -1.39 19.91
N ALA A 319 -23.54 -2.70 19.65
CA ALA A 319 -22.29 -3.28 19.15
C ALA A 319 -21.90 -2.69 17.79
N SER A 320 -22.88 -2.51 16.90
CA SER A 320 -22.69 -1.89 15.58
C SER A 320 -22.27 -0.43 15.67
N ALA A 321 -22.91 0.35 16.55
CA ALA A 321 -22.55 1.76 16.78
C ALA A 321 -21.16 1.90 17.41
N TRP A 322 -20.79 1.02 18.34
CA TRP A 322 -19.46 0.97 18.94
C TRP A 322 -18.37 0.73 17.89
N ALA A 323 -18.55 -0.29 17.05
CA ALA A 323 -17.62 -0.58 15.96
C ALA A 323 -17.51 0.58 14.96
N ALA A 324 -18.64 1.18 14.57
CA ALA A 324 -18.64 2.33 13.68
C ALA A 324 -17.94 3.55 14.31
N GLN A 325 -18.17 3.83 15.60
CA GLN A 325 -17.47 4.89 16.34
C GLN A 325 -15.96 4.64 16.39
N ASN A 326 -15.52 3.43 16.75
CA ASN A 326 -14.10 3.10 16.83
C ASN A 326 -13.41 3.18 15.47
N LEU A 327 -14.10 2.76 14.39
CA LEU A 327 -13.63 2.98 13.04
C LEU A 327 -13.54 4.48 12.72
N GLY A 328 -14.56 5.26 13.11
CA GLY A 328 -14.58 6.72 13.00
C GLY A 328 -13.41 7.41 13.70
N LEU A 329 -13.07 6.98 14.92
CA LEU A 329 -11.92 7.47 15.67
C LEU A 329 -10.59 7.08 15.02
N SER A 330 -10.49 5.82 14.57
CA SER A 330 -9.28 5.34 13.88
C SER A 330 -9.02 6.09 12.57
N MET A 331 -10.08 6.49 11.86
CA MET A 331 -10.00 7.25 10.61
C MET A 331 -10.05 8.76 10.81
N LEU A 332 -9.89 9.28 12.03
CA LEU A 332 -9.96 10.73 12.29
C LEU A 332 -8.92 11.51 11.47
N TYR A 333 -7.75 10.91 11.25
CA TYR A 333 -6.61 11.52 10.55
C TYR A 333 -6.42 11.03 9.12
N ALA A 334 -7.50 10.50 8.53
CA ALA A 334 -7.49 9.99 7.17
C ALA A 334 -7.59 11.09 6.12
N ASP A 335 -6.90 10.88 5.01
CA ASP A 335 -6.95 11.76 3.86
C ASP A 335 -8.17 11.41 2.99
N THR A 336 -9.07 12.38 2.87
CA THR A 336 -10.33 12.26 2.12
C THR A 336 -10.10 11.79 0.68
N GLY A 337 -10.77 10.70 0.27
CA GLY A 337 -10.73 10.16 -1.10
C GLY A 337 -9.47 9.34 -1.47
N VAL A 338 -8.40 9.42 -0.67
CA VAL A 338 -7.11 8.73 -0.90
C VAL A 338 -6.91 7.53 0.05
N ASP A 339 -7.72 7.45 1.11
CA ASP A 339 -7.71 6.34 2.04
C ASP A 339 -8.88 5.37 1.80
N VAL A 340 -8.58 4.08 1.93
CA VAL A 340 -9.49 2.98 1.67
C VAL A 340 -9.53 2.08 2.90
N ILE A 341 -10.72 1.73 3.35
CA ILE A 341 -10.91 0.66 4.33
C ILE A 341 -11.13 -0.65 3.59
N HIS A 342 -10.28 -1.63 3.90
CA HIS A 342 -10.45 -3.02 3.54
C HIS A 342 -11.05 -3.78 4.72
N PHE A 343 -12.32 -4.17 4.54
CA PHE A 343 -13.04 -5.02 5.47
C PHE A 343 -12.81 -6.49 5.15
N ASP A 344 -11.98 -7.14 5.97
CA ASP A 344 -11.85 -8.60 5.93
C ASP A 344 -13.00 -9.28 6.69
N SER A 345 -13.14 -10.59 6.48
CA SER A 345 -14.14 -11.44 7.13
C SER A 345 -15.60 -11.10 6.83
N PHE A 346 -15.85 -10.27 5.81
CA PHE A 346 -17.19 -10.00 5.30
C PHE A 346 -17.90 -11.30 4.90
N ILE A 347 -17.20 -12.18 4.16
CA ILE A 347 -17.79 -13.42 3.62
C ILE A 347 -18.09 -14.44 4.72
N ASP A 348 -17.34 -14.42 5.82
CA ASP A 348 -17.50 -15.35 6.95
C ASP A 348 -18.87 -15.21 7.60
N PHE A 349 -19.44 -14.00 7.62
CA PHE A 349 -20.80 -13.78 8.13
C PHE A 349 -21.86 -14.53 7.30
N PHE A 350 -21.55 -14.85 6.04
CA PHE A 350 -22.45 -15.58 5.14
C PHE A 350 -22.07 -17.05 4.99
N PHE A 351 -21.03 -17.54 5.69
CA PHE A 351 -20.67 -18.94 5.69
C PHE A 351 -21.77 -19.80 6.30
N LEU A 352 -22.14 -20.86 5.57
CA LEU A 352 -23.20 -21.79 5.96
C LEU A 352 -22.82 -22.62 7.19
N ASN A 353 -21.52 -22.83 7.42
CA ASN A 353 -21.01 -23.57 8.57
C ASN A 353 -21.14 -22.78 9.89
N PHE A 354 -21.32 -21.45 9.82
CA PHE A 354 -21.67 -20.68 11.00
C PHE A 354 -23.16 -20.76 11.24
N GLN A 355 -23.55 -21.43 12.31
CA GLN A 355 -24.96 -21.61 12.67
C GLN A 355 -25.35 -20.56 13.71
N PHE A 356 -25.62 -19.34 13.26
CA PHE A 356 -25.99 -18.23 14.14
C PHE A 356 -27.42 -18.38 14.69
N GLN A 357 -27.56 -18.26 16.02
CA GLN A 357 -28.86 -18.34 16.68
C GLN A 357 -29.79 -17.19 16.28
N LYS A 358 -29.28 -15.95 16.24
CA LYS A 358 -30.07 -14.74 15.91
C LYS A 358 -30.27 -14.54 14.40
N TYR A 359 -29.36 -15.06 13.56
CA TYR A 359 -29.39 -14.86 12.10
C TYR A 359 -29.38 -16.19 11.34
N PRO A 360 -30.43 -17.03 11.51
CA PRO A 360 -30.45 -18.38 10.94
C PRO A 360 -30.64 -18.40 9.42
N THR A 361 -31.08 -17.30 8.81
CA THR A 361 -31.34 -17.23 7.37
C THR A 361 -30.41 -16.25 6.68
N ARG A 362 -30.20 -16.47 5.38
CA ARG A 362 -29.43 -15.53 4.55
C ARG A 362 -30.03 -14.12 4.54
N ALA A 363 -31.36 -14.01 4.55
CA ALA A 363 -32.05 -12.72 4.56
C ALA A 363 -31.81 -11.95 5.87
N SER A 364 -31.86 -12.61 7.04
CA SER A 364 -31.59 -11.94 8.31
C SER A 364 -30.13 -11.50 8.44
N ARG A 365 -29.19 -12.29 7.87
CA ARG A 365 -27.78 -11.89 7.77
C ARG A 365 -27.57 -10.68 6.86
N ILE A 366 -28.20 -10.66 5.68
CA ILE A 366 -28.13 -9.50 4.78
C ILE A 366 -28.66 -8.24 5.47
N ALA A 367 -29.78 -8.35 6.19
CA ALA A 367 -30.37 -7.22 6.91
C ALA A 367 -29.45 -6.69 8.03
N ALA A 368 -28.81 -7.56 8.80
CA ALA A 368 -27.84 -7.16 9.84
C ALA A 368 -26.61 -6.47 9.23
N MET A 369 -26.02 -7.08 8.21
CA MET A 369 -24.86 -6.52 7.51
C MET A 369 -25.16 -5.19 6.82
N HIS A 370 -26.35 -5.04 6.21
CA HIS A 370 -26.78 -3.78 5.60
C HIS A 370 -26.76 -2.65 6.62
N LYS A 371 -27.41 -2.85 7.77
CA LYS A 371 -27.45 -1.84 8.84
C LYS A 371 -26.05 -1.53 9.37
N HIS A 372 -25.20 -2.55 9.51
CA HIS A 372 -23.84 -2.37 9.98
C HIS A 372 -22.97 -1.54 9.02
N LEU A 373 -22.96 -1.88 7.73
CA LEU A 373 -22.24 -1.11 6.71
C LEU A 373 -22.81 0.31 6.55
N LEU A 374 -24.14 0.47 6.63
CA LEU A 374 -24.77 1.79 6.59
C LEU A 374 -24.34 2.65 7.79
N ASN A 375 -24.27 2.08 9.00
CA ASN A 375 -23.77 2.78 10.17
C ASN A 375 -22.32 3.24 9.96
N MET A 376 -21.45 2.36 9.46
CA MET A 376 -20.06 2.71 9.14
C MET A 376 -19.96 3.82 8.10
N ARG A 377 -20.78 3.76 7.04
CA ARG A 377 -20.85 4.83 6.03
C ARG A 377 -21.27 6.16 6.62
N ASN A 378 -22.31 6.15 7.45
CA ASN A 378 -22.82 7.37 8.08
C ASN A 378 -21.76 8.01 8.99
N THR A 379 -21.03 7.21 9.77
CA THR A 379 -19.95 7.70 10.64
C THR A 379 -18.78 8.31 9.87
N LEU A 380 -18.56 7.91 8.60
CA LEU A 380 -17.46 8.39 7.76
C LEU A 380 -17.95 9.24 6.58
N SER A 381 -19.20 9.71 6.61
CA SER A 381 -19.85 10.34 5.46
C SER A 381 -19.22 11.66 5.02
N ASP A 382 -18.53 12.35 5.92
CA ASP A 382 -17.81 13.60 5.71
C ASP A 382 -16.39 13.42 5.17
N ARG A 383 -15.88 12.17 5.08
CA ARG A 383 -14.47 11.89 4.75
C ARG A 383 -14.24 11.22 3.40
N ASP A 384 -15.28 10.92 2.61
CA ASP A 384 -15.17 10.26 1.29
C ASP A 384 -14.22 9.03 1.29
N ILE A 385 -14.29 8.20 2.35
CA ILE A 385 -13.46 7.00 2.47
C ILE A 385 -14.09 5.86 1.68
N LYS A 386 -13.28 5.18 0.88
CA LYS A 386 -13.73 4.03 0.09
C LYS A 386 -13.77 2.76 0.92
N PHE A 387 -14.81 1.95 0.77
CA PHE A 387 -14.91 0.63 1.39
C PHE A 387 -14.72 -0.47 0.35
N ILE A 388 -13.76 -1.34 0.58
CA ILE A 388 -13.59 -2.60 -0.14
C ILE A 388 -13.69 -3.76 0.84
N ILE A 389 -14.00 -4.95 0.33
CA ILE A 389 -14.10 -6.18 1.13
C ILE A 389 -13.20 -7.26 0.55
N ASN A 390 -12.76 -8.17 1.42
CA ASN A 390 -12.21 -9.44 0.96
C ASN A 390 -13.34 -10.35 0.49
N THR A 391 -13.26 -10.82 -0.76
CA THR A 391 -14.20 -11.80 -1.33
C THR A 391 -13.62 -13.20 -1.42
N ALA A 392 -12.43 -13.42 -0.85
CA ALA A 392 -11.63 -14.61 -1.08
C ALA A 392 -11.58 -14.91 -2.59
N SER A 393 -11.85 -16.15 -2.99
CA SER A 393 -11.93 -16.58 -4.38
C SER A 393 -13.34 -16.47 -5.00
N ALA A 394 -14.31 -15.82 -4.33
CA ALA A 394 -15.71 -15.80 -4.77
C ALA A 394 -15.95 -14.83 -5.95
N LEU A 395 -16.73 -15.28 -6.94
CA LEU A 395 -17.10 -14.49 -8.11
C LEU A 395 -18.17 -13.44 -7.79
N TYR A 396 -18.28 -12.38 -8.60
CA TYR A 396 -19.31 -11.33 -8.43
C TYR A 396 -20.61 -11.65 -9.21
N THR A 397 -21.23 -12.80 -8.92
CA THR A 397 -22.52 -13.16 -9.52
C THR A 397 -23.69 -12.49 -8.80
N ARG A 398 -24.85 -12.37 -9.46
CA ARG A 398 -26.04 -11.66 -8.93
C ARG A 398 -26.52 -12.22 -7.59
N ASP A 399 -26.33 -13.52 -7.39
CA ASP A 399 -26.76 -14.27 -6.22
C ASP A 399 -25.79 -14.18 -5.05
N GLN A 400 -24.72 -13.39 -5.11
CA GLN A 400 -23.72 -13.26 -4.03
C GLN A 400 -23.98 -12.04 -3.14
N PRO A 401 -23.73 -12.12 -1.81
CA PRO A 401 -24.02 -11.01 -0.90
C PRO A 401 -23.21 -9.77 -1.25
N HIS A 402 -21.91 -9.89 -1.50
CA HIS A 402 -21.04 -8.79 -1.87
C HIS A 402 -21.51 -8.03 -3.12
N THR A 403 -21.97 -8.75 -4.16
CA THR A 403 -22.56 -8.14 -5.36
C THR A 403 -23.79 -7.30 -5.03
N TYR A 404 -24.62 -7.73 -4.08
CA TYR A 404 -25.77 -6.96 -3.62
C TYR A 404 -25.34 -5.66 -2.93
N PHE A 405 -24.43 -5.70 -1.95
CA PHE A 405 -23.98 -4.51 -1.23
C PHE A 405 -23.23 -3.52 -2.14
N ALA A 406 -22.45 -4.04 -3.09
CA ALA A 406 -21.82 -3.28 -4.15
C ALA A 406 -22.86 -2.48 -4.96
N ARG A 407 -23.97 -3.12 -5.39
CA ARG A 407 -25.04 -2.45 -6.16
C ARG A 407 -25.86 -1.46 -5.34
N GLN A 408 -25.93 -1.63 -4.03
CA GLN A 408 -26.57 -0.68 -3.12
C GLN A 408 -25.68 0.56 -2.84
N GLY A 409 -24.45 0.60 -3.36
CA GLY A 409 -23.52 1.70 -3.09
C GLY A 409 -22.88 1.63 -1.70
N LEU A 410 -22.99 0.50 -0.99
CA LEU A 410 -22.38 0.33 0.32
C LEU A 410 -20.91 -0.10 0.24
N LEU A 411 -20.46 -0.59 -0.92
CA LEU A 411 -19.07 -0.99 -1.20
C LEU A 411 -18.60 -0.33 -2.51
N ASP A 412 -17.38 0.22 -2.51
CA ASP A 412 -16.76 0.93 -3.64
C ASP A 412 -15.86 0.04 -4.47
N GLY A 413 -15.50 -1.12 -3.95
CA GLY A 413 -14.53 -1.99 -4.57
C GLY A 413 -14.40 -3.35 -3.90
N LEU A 414 -13.35 -4.05 -4.29
CA LEU A 414 -13.16 -5.45 -3.96
C LEU A 414 -11.68 -5.81 -3.90
N LEU A 415 -11.36 -6.65 -2.93
CA LEU A 415 -10.12 -7.42 -2.89
C LEU A 415 -10.47 -8.88 -3.17
N MET A 416 -9.80 -9.46 -4.17
CA MET A 416 -9.98 -10.86 -4.55
C MET A 416 -8.68 -11.61 -4.28
N GLU A 417 -8.82 -12.74 -3.61
CA GLU A 417 -7.73 -13.64 -3.28
C GLU A 417 -7.74 -14.85 -4.20
N GLU A 418 -6.55 -15.43 -4.42
CA GLU A 418 -6.38 -16.58 -5.30
C GLU A 418 -6.84 -16.28 -6.74
N VAL A 419 -6.48 -15.12 -7.29
CA VAL A 419 -6.79 -14.76 -8.68
C VAL A 419 -5.68 -15.26 -9.60
N PHE A 420 -6.07 -15.92 -10.70
CA PHE A 420 -5.23 -16.54 -11.73
C PHE A 420 -4.32 -17.70 -11.29
N THR A 421 -3.75 -17.65 -10.09
CA THR A 421 -2.94 -18.70 -9.44
C THR A 421 -3.35 -18.85 -7.97
N THR A 422 -2.92 -19.94 -7.34
CA THR A 422 -3.24 -20.23 -5.93
C THR A 422 -2.32 -19.47 -4.97
N ILE A 423 -2.80 -19.18 -3.76
CA ILE A 423 -1.98 -18.60 -2.67
C ILE A 423 -2.10 -19.38 -1.35
N TYR A 424 -3.21 -20.10 -1.12
CA TYR A 424 -3.46 -20.84 0.12
C TYR A 424 -3.57 -22.36 -0.07
N SER A 425 -3.27 -22.89 -1.27
CA SER A 425 -3.34 -24.33 -1.54
C SER A 425 -2.04 -24.91 -2.07
N LEU A 426 -1.57 -25.99 -1.45
CA LEU A 426 -0.39 -26.72 -1.89
C LEU A 426 -0.77 -27.94 -2.75
N PRO A 427 0.01 -28.24 -3.81
CA PRO A 427 1.13 -27.43 -4.32
C PRO A 427 0.64 -26.11 -4.95
N ALA A 428 1.47 -25.06 -4.84
CA ALA A 428 1.21 -23.79 -5.50
C ALA A 428 1.04 -24.01 -7.01
N GLY A 429 0.01 -23.43 -7.63
CA GLY A 429 -0.39 -23.78 -8.98
C GLY A 429 -1.32 -22.79 -9.69
N PHE A 430 -1.79 -23.19 -10.86
CA PHE A 430 -2.74 -22.42 -11.67
C PHE A 430 -4.18 -22.79 -11.32
N LEU A 431 -5.08 -21.83 -11.44
CA LEU A 431 -6.52 -22.10 -11.31
C LEU A 431 -7.04 -22.91 -12.50
N SER A 432 -8.18 -23.58 -12.32
CA SER A 432 -8.91 -24.17 -13.46
C SER A 432 -9.39 -23.07 -14.42
N PHE A 433 -9.61 -23.41 -15.69
CA PHE A 433 -10.07 -22.43 -16.69
C PHE A 433 -11.36 -21.74 -16.28
N THR A 434 -12.36 -22.48 -15.79
CA THR A 434 -13.65 -21.92 -15.36
C THR A 434 -13.48 -20.88 -14.25
N VAL A 435 -12.61 -21.15 -13.27
CA VAL A 435 -12.33 -20.20 -12.19
C VAL A 435 -11.56 -19.00 -12.75
N TRP A 436 -10.52 -19.22 -13.53
CA TRP A 436 -9.74 -18.15 -14.17
C TRP A 436 -10.62 -17.22 -15.02
N GLU A 437 -11.52 -17.78 -15.84
CA GLU A 437 -12.43 -17.02 -16.71
C GLU A 437 -13.46 -16.25 -15.88
N GLY A 438 -14.02 -16.88 -14.83
CA GLY A 438 -14.92 -16.20 -13.91
C GLY A 438 -14.27 -15.01 -13.20
N GLN A 439 -13.01 -15.15 -12.80
CA GLN A 439 -12.20 -14.11 -12.18
C GLN A 439 -11.94 -12.96 -13.17
N LEU A 440 -11.50 -13.27 -14.39
CA LEU A 440 -11.31 -12.27 -15.45
C LEU A 440 -12.61 -11.49 -15.74
N ASN A 441 -13.73 -12.18 -15.88
CA ASN A 441 -15.03 -11.55 -16.13
C ASN A 441 -15.46 -10.67 -14.96
N THR A 442 -15.27 -11.12 -13.72
CA THR A 442 -15.53 -10.30 -12.52
C THR A 442 -14.76 -8.98 -12.56
N LEU A 443 -13.47 -9.02 -12.90
CA LEU A 443 -12.62 -7.83 -12.99
C LEU A 443 -13.05 -6.88 -14.11
N ILE A 444 -13.49 -7.41 -15.25
CA ILE A 444 -13.98 -6.62 -16.39
C ILE A 444 -15.33 -5.97 -16.07
N GLU A 445 -16.29 -6.71 -15.51
CA GLU A 445 -17.62 -6.21 -15.17
C GLU A 445 -17.58 -5.13 -14.09
N ASN A 446 -16.59 -5.18 -13.20
CA ASN A 446 -16.40 -4.22 -12.12
C ASN A 446 -15.37 -3.12 -12.45
N ARG A 447 -15.10 -2.87 -13.74
CA ARG A 447 -14.14 -1.86 -14.20
C ARG A 447 -14.22 -0.47 -13.55
N PRO A 448 -15.42 0.09 -13.27
CA PRO A 448 -15.51 1.40 -12.61
C PRO A 448 -15.06 1.39 -11.14
N ARG A 449 -14.97 0.22 -10.51
CA ARG A 449 -14.69 0.06 -9.08
C ARG A 449 -13.21 -0.15 -8.80
N LEU A 450 -12.81 0.18 -7.57
CA LEU A 450 -11.48 -0.18 -7.05
C LEU A 450 -11.36 -1.70 -6.95
N ARG A 451 -10.32 -2.27 -7.55
CA ARG A 451 -10.06 -3.71 -7.56
C ARG A 451 -8.63 -3.97 -7.13
N VAL A 452 -8.45 -4.81 -6.12
CA VAL A 452 -7.16 -5.33 -5.68
C VAL A 452 -7.12 -6.83 -5.98
N VAL A 453 -6.18 -7.24 -6.81
CA VAL A 453 -6.05 -8.61 -7.31
C VAL A 453 -4.89 -9.28 -6.58
N TYR A 454 -5.19 -10.18 -5.66
CA TYR A 454 -4.19 -10.92 -4.92
C TYR A 454 -3.92 -12.30 -5.54
N THR A 455 -2.68 -12.52 -5.95
CA THR A 455 -2.21 -13.68 -6.70
C THR A 455 -0.84 -14.16 -6.19
N GLY A 456 -0.51 -15.43 -6.46
CA GLY A 456 0.60 -16.14 -5.84
C GLY A 456 1.59 -16.74 -6.83
N TYR A 457 2.82 -16.98 -6.37
CA TYR A 457 3.78 -17.80 -7.09
C TYR A 457 4.59 -18.72 -6.17
N ALA A 458 4.92 -19.90 -6.67
CA ALA A 458 5.78 -20.87 -6.00
C ALA A 458 7.20 -20.31 -5.78
N VAL A 459 7.81 -20.67 -4.68
CA VAL A 459 9.18 -20.27 -4.32
C VAL A 459 10.10 -21.47 -4.12
N ARG A 460 9.56 -22.66 -3.79
CA ARG A 460 10.36 -23.90 -3.70
C ARG A 460 10.93 -24.33 -5.04
N ASN A 461 10.21 -24.06 -6.13
CA ASN A 461 10.66 -24.32 -7.48
C ASN A 461 10.70 -22.99 -8.25
N ALA A 462 11.89 -22.41 -8.39
CA ALA A 462 12.07 -21.12 -9.04
C ALA A 462 11.59 -21.11 -10.50
N ALA A 463 11.76 -22.21 -11.24
CA ALA A 463 11.31 -22.30 -12.63
C ALA A 463 9.77 -22.30 -12.72
N GLU A 464 9.11 -23.06 -11.86
CA GLU A 464 7.64 -23.10 -11.79
C GLU A 464 7.06 -21.77 -11.27
N GLY A 465 7.64 -21.24 -10.20
CA GLY A 465 7.29 -19.94 -9.64
C GLY A 465 7.40 -18.83 -10.68
N ARG A 466 8.44 -18.88 -11.50
CA ARG A 466 8.63 -17.93 -12.57
C ARG A 466 7.59 -18.04 -13.68
N ARG A 467 7.21 -19.27 -14.07
CA ARG A 467 6.10 -19.51 -15.01
C ARG A 467 4.79 -18.95 -14.44
N GLN A 468 4.52 -19.15 -13.16
CA GLN A 468 3.34 -18.64 -12.47
C GLN A 468 3.32 -17.11 -12.40
N LYS A 469 4.45 -16.46 -12.08
CA LYS A 469 4.57 -14.98 -12.11
C LYS A 469 4.18 -14.40 -13.47
N ILE A 470 4.76 -14.90 -14.55
CA ILE A 470 4.49 -14.41 -15.91
C ILE A 470 3.03 -14.65 -16.30
N TYR A 471 2.50 -15.82 -15.98
CA TYR A 471 1.11 -16.15 -16.24
C TYR A 471 0.15 -15.22 -15.49
N ALA A 472 0.39 -14.96 -14.21
CA ALA A 472 -0.41 -14.06 -13.39
C ALA A 472 -0.33 -12.61 -13.88
N LEU A 473 0.88 -12.12 -14.18
CA LEU A 473 1.13 -10.78 -14.72
C LEU A 473 0.41 -10.56 -16.06
N ALA A 474 0.57 -11.48 -17.02
CA ALA A 474 -0.08 -11.39 -18.31
C ALA A 474 -1.60 -11.52 -18.20
N SER A 475 -2.11 -12.39 -17.32
CA SER A 475 -3.55 -12.50 -17.03
C SER A 475 -4.11 -11.20 -16.46
N PHE A 476 -3.40 -10.56 -15.54
CA PHE A 476 -3.77 -9.27 -15.00
C PHE A 476 -3.79 -8.17 -16.07
N LEU A 477 -2.78 -8.14 -16.95
CA LEU A 477 -2.70 -7.18 -18.06
C LEU A 477 -3.88 -7.29 -19.04
N LEU A 478 -4.56 -8.43 -19.15
CA LEU A 478 -5.81 -8.52 -19.92
C LEU A 478 -6.93 -7.61 -19.37
N CYS A 479 -6.90 -7.29 -18.09
CA CYS A 479 -7.89 -6.46 -17.40
C CYS A 479 -7.29 -5.26 -16.65
N SER A 480 -6.03 -4.91 -16.89
CA SER A 480 -5.39 -3.73 -16.28
C SER A 480 -6.06 -2.42 -16.73
N ASP A 481 -6.20 -1.50 -15.78
CA ASP A 481 -6.65 -0.12 -15.97
C ASP A 481 -6.33 0.68 -14.69
N ASN A 482 -6.74 1.95 -14.64
CA ASN A 482 -6.42 2.86 -13.54
C ASN A 482 -7.01 2.51 -12.17
N ASN A 483 -7.99 1.61 -12.10
CA ASN A 483 -8.68 1.22 -10.87
C ASN A 483 -8.38 -0.23 -10.46
N ASN A 484 -7.46 -0.91 -11.14
CA ASN A 484 -7.10 -2.29 -10.87
C ASN A 484 -5.63 -2.36 -10.43
N TYR A 485 -5.36 -3.02 -9.31
CA TYR A 485 -4.04 -3.09 -8.69
C TYR A 485 -3.62 -4.55 -8.51
N LEU A 486 -2.43 -4.91 -8.99
CA LEU A 486 -1.87 -6.24 -8.85
C LEU A 486 -1.10 -6.35 -7.53
N TYR A 487 -1.56 -7.22 -6.64
CA TYR A 487 -0.80 -7.70 -5.49
C TYR A 487 -0.30 -9.12 -5.82
N LEU A 488 0.99 -9.27 -6.15
CA LEU A 488 1.60 -10.55 -6.50
C LEU A 488 2.66 -10.91 -5.45
N ASP A 489 2.38 -11.91 -4.61
CA ASP A 489 3.28 -12.33 -3.53
C ASP A 489 3.68 -13.81 -3.67
N LYS A 490 4.69 -14.20 -2.90
CA LYS A 490 5.08 -15.58 -2.70
C LYS A 490 3.89 -16.37 -2.14
N HIS A 491 3.77 -17.62 -2.57
CA HIS A 491 2.73 -18.52 -2.07
C HIS A 491 2.86 -18.73 -0.54
N TYR A 492 1.75 -18.62 0.19
CA TYR A 492 1.73 -18.53 1.66
C TYR A 492 2.46 -19.69 2.36
N TYR A 493 2.17 -20.91 1.92
CA TYR A 493 2.67 -22.14 2.55
C TYR A 493 3.92 -22.72 1.87
N ASP A 494 4.45 -22.06 0.83
CA ASP A 494 5.44 -22.67 -0.06
C ASP A 494 6.90 -22.42 0.37
N ALA A 495 7.22 -21.64 1.40
CA ALA A 495 8.58 -21.62 1.97
C ALA A 495 8.61 -21.35 3.49
N PRO A 496 9.60 -21.90 4.22
CA PRO A 496 9.87 -21.52 5.59
C PRO A 496 10.57 -20.15 5.67
N PRO A 497 10.33 -19.38 6.75
CA PRO A 497 9.15 -19.47 7.60
C PRO A 497 7.90 -19.09 6.78
N ASN A 498 6.71 -19.62 7.09
CA ASN A 498 5.42 -19.30 6.42
C ASN A 498 5.06 -17.80 6.57
N ARG A 499 5.86 -16.94 5.98
CA ARG A 499 5.84 -15.48 6.08
C ARG A 499 5.69 -14.97 4.66
N GLN A 500 4.45 -15.06 4.18
CA GLN A 500 3.96 -13.95 3.37
C GLN A 500 4.16 -12.65 4.15
N ARG A 501 4.09 -11.53 3.41
CA ARG A 501 3.83 -10.15 3.88
C ARG A 501 4.89 -9.14 3.48
N SER A 502 5.84 -9.47 2.61
CA SER A 502 6.52 -8.43 1.86
C SER A 502 7.21 -8.92 0.60
N TRP A 503 6.82 -8.28 -0.50
CA TRP A 503 7.36 -8.50 -1.82
C TRP A 503 8.07 -7.21 -2.27
N ARG A 504 9.24 -7.36 -2.88
CA ARG A 504 9.92 -6.30 -3.61
C ARG A 504 9.85 -6.67 -5.10
N PRO A 505 9.29 -5.81 -5.96
CA PRO A 505 9.30 -6.01 -7.39
C PRO A 505 10.71 -6.26 -7.89
N ASP A 506 10.89 -7.38 -8.60
CA ASP A 506 12.03 -7.58 -9.47
C ASP A 506 11.78 -6.87 -10.81
N ALA A 507 12.79 -6.84 -11.68
CA ALA A 507 12.72 -6.17 -12.98
C ALA A 507 11.57 -6.66 -13.89
N ASP A 508 10.92 -7.76 -13.52
CA ASP A 508 9.83 -8.38 -14.28
C ASP A 508 8.55 -7.57 -14.31
N PHE A 509 8.43 -6.55 -13.45
CA PHE A 509 7.26 -5.69 -13.31
C PHE A 509 7.40 -4.35 -14.05
N ASP A 510 8.60 -4.04 -14.54
CA ASP A 510 8.86 -2.90 -15.42
C ASP A 510 8.44 -3.25 -16.85
N VAL A 511 7.12 -3.40 -17.04
CA VAL A 511 6.52 -3.81 -18.31
C VAL A 511 6.35 -2.59 -19.22
N PRO A 512 7.12 -2.44 -20.33
CA PRO A 512 7.14 -1.21 -21.12
C PRO A 512 6.06 -1.18 -22.22
N LEU A 513 4.85 -1.69 -21.93
CA LEU A 513 3.79 -1.79 -22.94
C LEU A 513 3.08 -0.45 -23.22
N GLY A 514 3.20 0.54 -22.34
CA GLY A 514 2.38 1.76 -22.35
C GLY A 514 0.93 1.49 -21.93
N GLU A 515 0.02 2.36 -22.36
CA GLU A 515 -1.42 2.22 -22.11
C GLU A 515 -2.09 1.18 -23.03
N PRO A 516 -3.17 0.53 -22.58
CA PRO A 516 -3.94 -0.37 -23.44
C PRO A 516 -4.62 0.39 -24.58
N THR A 517 -4.48 -0.11 -25.81
CA THR A 517 -5.10 0.49 -27.01
C THR A 517 -6.45 -0.15 -27.37
N GLY A 518 -6.83 -1.20 -26.64
CA GLY A 518 -8.10 -1.90 -26.77
C GLY A 518 -8.48 -2.71 -25.53
N GLY A 519 -9.71 -3.22 -25.54
CA GLY A 519 -10.16 -4.21 -24.56
C GLY A 519 -9.54 -5.58 -24.78
N VAL A 520 -9.76 -6.50 -23.85
CA VAL A 520 -9.42 -7.91 -24.03
C VAL A 520 -10.18 -8.49 -25.24
N GLN A 521 -9.50 -9.34 -25.99
CA GLN A 521 -10.04 -10.07 -27.12
C GLN A 521 -9.89 -11.57 -26.85
N VAL A 522 -10.96 -12.31 -27.12
CA VAL A 522 -10.95 -13.78 -27.08
C VAL A 522 -10.73 -14.24 -28.51
N LEU A 523 -9.48 -14.57 -28.86
CA LEU A 523 -9.12 -15.02 -30.21
C LEU A 523 -9.65 -16.43 -30.48
N TYR A 524 -9.74 -17.24 -29.43
CA TYR A 524 -10.28 -18.59 -29.50
C TYR A 524 -10.80 -19.03 -28.14
N ARG A 525 -11.88 -19.81 -28.13
CA ARG A 525 -12.48 -20.39 -26.92
C ARG A 525 -13.17 -21.69 -27.27
N SER A 526 -13.02 -22.72 -26.44
CA SER A 526 -13.81 -23.95 -26.56
C SER A 526 -14.23 -24.47 -25.21
N SER A 527 -15.46 -24.96 -25.18
CA SER A 527 -15.99 -25.80 -24.11
C SER A 527 -15.30 -27.17 -24.04
N ASP A 528 -14.84 -27.71 -25.17
CA ASP A 528 -14.41 -29.11 -25.28
C ASP A 528 -13.15 -29.43 -24.48
N TYR A 529 -12.22 -28.48 -24.40
CA TYR A 529 -11.01 -28.58 -23.59
C TYR A 529 -10.98 -27.51 -22.50
N GLN A 530 -12.11 -26.83 -22.23
CA GLN A 530 -12.25 -25.76 -21.24
C GLN A 530 -11.06 -24.79 -21.31
N GLY A 531 -11.00 -24.02 -22.39
CA GLY A 531 -9.83 -23.20 -22.68
C GLY A 531 -10.03 -22.16 -23.76
N GLY A 532 -8.96 -21.42 -24.03
CA GLY A 532 -8.96 -20.38 -25.06
C GLY A 532 -7.61 -19.68 -25.21
N LEU A 533 -7.57 -18.72 -26.14
CA LEU A 533 -6.48 -17.79 -26.33
C LEU A 533 -7.00 -16.35 -26.15
N TYR A 534 -6.44 -15.66 -25.17
CA TYR A 534 -6.82 -14.29 -24.83
C TYR A 534 -5.70 -13.34 -25.21
N TYR A 535 -6.07 -12.19 -25.75
CA TYR A 535 -5.18 -11.17 -26.29
C TYR A 535 -5.56 -9.79 -25.77
N ARG A 536 -4.59 -8.92 -25.53
CA ARG A 536 -4.86 -7.49 -25.38
C ARG A 536 -3.75 -6.64 -25.98
N PRO A 537 -4.10 -5.64 -26.82
CA PRO A 537 -3.12 -4.72 -27.40
C PRO A 537 -2.83 -3.54 -26.48
N PHE A 538 -1.60 -3.06 -26.56
CA PHE A 538 -1.07 -1.88 -25.88
C PHE A 538 -0.32 -0.99 -26.88
N GLN A 539 0.04 0.23 -26.47
CA GLN A 539 0.75 1.18 -27.33
C GLN A 539 2.04 0.62 -27.90
N ASN A 540 2.83 -0.07 -27.07
CA ASN A 540 4.14 -0.58 -27.40
C ASN A 540 4.17 -2.12 -27.48
N GLY A 541 3.04 -2.81 -27.61
CA GLY A 541 3.07 -4.26 -27.55
C GLY A 541 1.73 -4.93 -27.33
N PHE A 542 1.75 -6.18 -26.86
CA PHE A 542 0.56 -6.93 -26.52
C PHE A 542 0.86 -8.08 -25.54
N VAL A 543 -0.20 -8.64 -24.96
CA VAL A 543 -0.13 -9.84 -24.12
C VAL A 543 -0.97 -10.97 -24.72
N LEU A 544 -0.50 -12.21 -24.53
CA LEU A 544 -1.21 -13.44 -24.86
C LEU A 544 -1.27 -14.35 -23.64
N VAL A 545 -2.44 -14.94 -23.39
CA VAL A 545 -2.64 -15.90 -22.29
C VAL A 545 -3.41 -17.12 -22.78
N ASN A 546 -2.88 -18.31 -22.48
CA ASN A 546 -3.54 -19.58 -22.66
C ASN A 546 -3.94 -20.17 -21.29
N PRO A 547 -5.13 -19.85 -20.77
CA PRO A 547 -5.59 -20.34 -19.48
C PRO A 547 -6.09 -21.78 -19.49
N THR A 548 -5.98 -22.48 -20.63
CA THR A 548 -6.47 -23.85 -20.78
C THR A 548 -5.84 -24.77 -19.74
N GLY A 549 -6.69 -25.59 -19.10
CA GLY A 549 -6.24 -26.62 -18.16
C GLY A 549 -5.80 -27.89 -18.87
N ASN A 550 -5.06 -28.75 -18.18
CA ASN A 550 -4.90 -30.15 -18.58
C ASN A 550 -6.20 -30.88 -18.20
N VAL A 551 -7.27 -30.70 -18.97
CA VAL A 551 -8.49 -31.50 -18.79
C VAL A 551 -8.19 -32.92 -19.27
N THR A 552 -8.48 -33.93 -18.47
CA THR A 552 -8.32 -35.33 -18.87
C THR A 552 -9.22 -35.62 -20.08
N PRO A 553 -8.71 -36.25 -21.17
CA PRO A 553 -7.35 -36.76 -21.32
C PRO A 553 -6.34 -35.64 -21.59
N SER A 554 -5.28 -35.63 -20.78
CA SER A 554 -4.34 -34.53 -20.50
C SER A 554 -3.49 -34.03 -21.66
N PHE A 555 -3.71 -34.49 -22.88
CA PHE A 555 -2.92 -34.15 -24.06
C PHE A 555 -3.77 -34.35 -25.31
N LYS A 556 -4.59 -33.35 -25.66
CA LYS A 556 -4.88 -33.12 -27.08
C LYS A 556 -4.05 -31.92 -27.50
N ASP A 557 -3.25 -32.10 -28.55
CA ASP A 557 -2.54 -31.03 -29.26
C ASP A 557 -3.44 -29.84 -29.68
N GLY A 558 -4.77 -29.97 -29.55
CA GLY A 558 -5.77 -28.93 -29.82
C GLY A 558 -5.83 -27.76 -28.84
N ALA A 559 -5.05 -27.75 -27.75
CA ALA A 559 -4.98 -26.62 -26.80
C ALA A 559 -3.67 -25.81 -26.89
N VAL A 560 -2.83 -26.07 -27.89
CA VAL A 560 -1.64 -25.27 -28.20
C VAL A 560 -1.99 -24.27 -29.30
N PHE A 561 -1.76 -22.99 -29.06
CA PHE A 561 -2.03 -21.94 -30.04
C PHE A 561 -0.77 -21.50 -30.76
N THR A 562 -0.91 -21.15 -32.03
CA THR A 562 0.15 -20.50 -32.81
C THR A 562 -0.28 -19.08 -33.14
N TYR A 563 0.51 -18.10 -32.72
CA TYR A 563 0.34 -16.69 -33.06
C TYR A 563 1.47 -16.24 -34.00
N ILE A 564 1.13 -15.46 -35.02
CA ILE A 564 2.12 -14.94 -35.98
C ILE A 564 2.36 -13.47 -35.68
N LEU A 565 3.62 -13.10 -35.41
CA LEU A 565 3.98 -11.71 -35.12
C LEU A 565 3.85 -10.83 -36.37
N ASP A 566 3.26 -9.65 -36.22
CA ASP A 566 3.08 -8.67 -37.29
C ASP A 566 4.26 -7.70 -37.45
N ALA A 567 5.17 -7.67 -36.47
CA ALA A 567 6.34 -6.81 -36.40
C ALA A 567 7.45 -7.50 -35.60
N ASP A 568 8.58 -6.81 -35.43
CA ASP A 568 9.67 -7.25 -34.57
C ASP A 568 9.32 -6.94 -33.10
N TYR A 569 9.32 -7.97 -32.26
CA TYR A 569 9.03 -7.83 -30.83
C TYR A 569 10.10 -8.48 -29.98
N ARG A 570 10.40 -7.87 -28.83
CA ARG A 570 11.07 -8.56 -27.73
C ARG A 570 10.04 -9.18 -26.81
N GLU A 571 10.30 -10.42 -26.41
CA GLU A 571 9.57 -11.03 -25.31
C GLU A 571 10.12 -10.54 -23.98
N LEU A 572 9.26 -10.06 -23.07
CA LEU A 572 9.66 -9.59 -21.75
C LEU A 572 10.48 -10.62 -20.98
N TRP A 573 10.08 -11.89 -21.09
CA TRP A 573 10.67 -12.95 -20.29
C TRP A 573 12.07 -13.34 -20.78
N SER A 574 12.19 -13.78 -22.02
CA SER A 574 13.45 -14.27 -22.56
C SER A 574 14.40 -13.14 -22.98
N GLY A 575 13.90 -11.90 -23.12
CA GLY A 575 14.62 -10.80 -23.78
C GLY A 575 14.86 -11.02 -25.28
N GLN A 576 14.42 -12.17 -25.81
CA GLN A 576 14.67 -12.59 -27.17
C GLN A 576 13.88 -11.70 -28.14
N LEU A 577 14.59 -11.22 -29.17
CA LEU A 577 13.98 -10.56 -30.31
C LEU A 577 13.41 -11.61 -31.27
N PHE A 578 12.13 -11.47 -31.60
CA PHE A 578 11.43 -12.27 -32.59
C PHE A 578 11.07 -11.38 -33.79
N PRO A 579 11.55 -11.70 -35.00
CA PRO A 579 11.23 -10.92 -36.18
C PRO A 579 9.78 -11.08 -36.61
N ALA A 580 9.27 -10.13 -37.39
CA ALA A 580 7.98 -10.22 -38.05
C ALA A 580 7.80 -11.55 -38.81
N GLY A 581 6.62 -12.14 -38.73
CA GLY A 581 6.30 -13.46 -39.29
C GLY A 581 6.71 -14.65 -38.41
N SER A 582 7.39 -14.42 -37.28
CA SER A 582 7.69 -15.48 -36.31
C SER A 582 6.42 -16.16 -35.82
N ARG A 583 6.45 -17.51 -35.76
CA ARG A 583 5.36 -18.35 -35.24
C ARG A 583 5.60 -18.70 -33.79
N ILE A 584 4.85 -18.07 -32.89
CA ILE A 584 4.95 -18.27 -31.45
C ILE A 584 3.95 -19.33 -31.03
N LYS A 585 4.44 -20.41 -30.41
CA LYS A 585 3.59 -21.43 -29.78
C LYS A 585 3.28 -21.05 -28.34
N LEU A 586 2.03 -21.24 -27.94
CA LEU A 586 1.52 -20.97 -26.60
C LEU A 586 0.83 -22.23 -26.05
N TYR A 587 1.52 -22.92 -25.14
CA TYR A 587 1.04 -24.14 -24.50
C TYR A 587 0.03 -23.84 -23.37
N PRO A 588 -0.77 -24.83 -22.93
CA PRO A 588 -1.64 -24.68 -21.77
C PRO A 588 -0.87 -24.14 -20.54
N LYS A 589 -1.49 -23.20 -19.82
CA LYS A 589 -0.89 -22.50 -18.67
C LYS A 589 0.37 -21.68 -18.99
N GLU A 590 0.53 -21.28 -20.24
CA GLU A 590 1.53 -20.29 -20.64
C GLU A 590 0.91 -18.92 -20.93
N ALA A 591 1.75 -17.91 -20.74
CA ALA A 591 1.50 -16.57 -21.20
C ALA A 591 2.79 -15.97 -21.79
N ARG A 592 2.63 -14.99 -22.67
CA ARG A 592 3.72 -14.26 -23.31
C ARG A 592 3.38 -12.77 -23.32
N ILE A 593 4.39 -11.95 -23.05
CA ILE A 593 4.28 -10.49 -23.06
C ILE A 593 5.31 -9.99 -24.08
N PHE A 594 4.84 -9.31 -25.12
CA PHE A 594 5.67 -8.81 -26.22
C PHE A 594 5.64 -7.29 -26.27
N TYR A 595 6.81 -6.67 -26.34
CA TYR A 595 6.93 -5.23 -26.58
C TYR A 595 7.72 -4.98 -27.88
N ARG A 596 7.35 -3.93 -28.59
CA ARG A 596 7.89 -3.58 -29.90
C ARG A 596 9.33 -3.12 -29.75
N GLU A 597 10.20 -3.65 -30.61
CA GLU A 597 11.52 -3.08 -30.79
C GLU A 597 11.37 -1.79 -31.61
N SER A 598 11.15 -0.66 -30.93
CA SER A 598 11.27 0.65 -31.58
C SER A 598 12.75 1.05 -31.62
N SER A 599 13.20 1.66 -32.70
CA SER A 599 14.57 2.17 -32.89
C SER A 599 14.99 3.30 -31.92
N GLY A 600 14.30 3.47 -30.78
CA GLY A 600 14.54 4.54 -29.81
C GLY A 600 14.10 4.28 -28.37
N LEU A 601 13.57 3.11 -28.00
CA LEU A 601 13.32 2.78 -26.58
C LEU A 601 14.60 2.22 -25.97
N ARG A 602 15.20 3.02 -25.10
CA ARG A 602 16.45 2.75 -24.38
C ARG A 602 16.43 1.39 -23.69
N THR A 603 17.54 0.68 -23.83
CA THR A 603 17.95 -0.46 -23.02
C THR A 603 17.76 -0.19 -21.52
N PRO A 604 17.39 -1.18 -20.70
CA PRO A 604 17.46 -1.06 -19.25
C PRO A 604 18.91 -0.74 -18.83
N PRO A 605 19.15 0.06 -17.78
CA PRO A 605 20.49 0.32 -17.30
C PRO A 605 21.03 -0.96 -16.64
N GLY A 606 21.84 -1.72 -17.37
CA GLY A 606 22.39 -2.98 -16.86
C GLY A 606 23.03 -3.85 -17.94
N SER A 607 24.02 -3.34 -18.66
CA SER A 607 25.07 -4.15 -19.29
C SER A 607 26.18 -3.23 -19.80
N ASP A 608 27.01 -2.75 -18.87
CA ASP A 608 28.38 -2.39 -19.22
C ASP A 608 29.13 -3.69 -19.52
N ASP A 609 29.01 -4.18 -20.75
CA ASP A 609 29.97 -5.12 -21.32
C ASP A 609 30.69 -4.42 -22.47
N GLY A 610 31.93 -4.02 -22.19
CA GLY A 610 32.84 -3.49 -23.20
C GLY A 610 33.11 -4.54 -24.27
N GLY A 611 32.65 -4.29 -25.50
CA GLY A 611 32.92 -5.21 -26.60
C GLY A 611 32.51 -4.67 -27.97
N ARG A 612 33.48 -4.11 -28.69
CA ARG A 612 33.58 -3.92 -30.15
C ARG A 612 32.27 -3.70 -30.95
N LYS A 613 32.12 -2.48 -31.47
CA LYS A 613 31.28 -2.15 -32.63
C LYS A 613 31.54 -3.11 -33.80
N PRO A 614 30.52 -3.77 -34.38
CA PRO A 614 30.63 -4.33 -35.72
C PRO A 614 30.47 -3.20 -36.75
N GLU A 615 31.39 -3.15 -37.71
CA GLU A 615 31.36 -2.25 -38.86
C GLU A 615 30.12 -2.51 -39.73
N LEU A 616 29.42 -1.42 -40.05
CA LEU A 616 28.40 -1.37 -41.10
C LEU A 616 29.09 -1.57 -42.45
N SER A 617 28.78 -2.65 -43.15
CA SER A 617 29.06 -2.79 -44.57
C SER A 617 27.85 -3.42 -45.28
N GLY A 618 27.50 -2.85 -46.43
CA GLY A 618 26.58 -3.48 -47.38
C GLY A 618 25.30 -2.70 -47.66
N GLY A 619 25.43 -1.58 -48.39
CA GLY A 619 24.32 -1.05 -49.18
C GLY A 619 23.90 -2.05 -50.27
N GLY A 620 22.60 -2.15 -50.49
CA GLY A 620 22.04 -3.04 -51.51
C GLY A 620 20.55 -2.83 -51.65
N SER A 621 20.18 -1.86 -52.48
CA SER A 621 18.81 -1.62 -52.91
C SER A 621 18.19 -2.89 -53.51
N LYS A 622 17.02 -3.32 -53.02
CA LYS A 622 16.07 -4.06 -53.85
C LYS A 622 14.65 -3.56 -53.62
N ILE A 623 14.15 -3.01 -54.72
CA ILE A 623 12.80 -2.57 -55.05
C ILE A 623 11.78 -3.64 -54.65
N LEU A 624 10.77 -3.23 -53.87
CA LEU A 624 9.54 -4.00 -53.64
C LEU A 624 8.57 -3.77 -54.82
N PRO A 625 7.94 -4.81 -55.39
CA PRO A 625 6.77 -4.61 -56.24
C PRO A 625 5.53 -4.37 -55.37
N SER A 626 4.78 -3.35 -55.76
CA SER A 626 3.43 -3.01 -55.34
C SER A 626 2.44 -4.18 -55.47
N GLY A 627 1.69 -4.45 -54.40
CA GLY A 627 0.50 -5.32 -54.42
C GLY A 627 -0.62 -4.69 -53.59
N ASP A 628 -1.72 -4.37 -54.28
CA ASP A 628 -2.93 -3.70 -53.80
C ASP A 628 -3.73 -4.47 -52.71
N PRO A 629 -4.65 -3.80 -51.99
CA PRO A 629 -5.22 -4.28 -50.72
C PRO A 629 -6.43 -5.21 -50.94
N ILE A 630 -6.52 -6.30 -50.17
CA ILE A 630 -7.71 -7.16 -50.15
C ILE A 630 -8.35 -7.20 -48.76
N ARG A 631 -9.42 -6.41 -48.69
CA ARG A 631 -10.78 -6.68 -48.16
C ARG A 631 -10.94 -7.57 -46.92
N LYS A 632 -11.52 -6.92 -45.90
CA LYS A 632 -12.22 -7.50 -44.75
C LYS A 632 -13.28 -8.54 -45.17
N ARG A 633 -13.37 -9.61 -44.39
CA ARG A 633 -14.65 -10.20 -43.97
C ARG A 633 -14.77 -10.08 -42.47
#